data_AF-A0A957U201-F1
#
_entry.id   AF-A0A957U201-F1
#
_cell.length_a   1.000
_cell.length_b   1.000
_cell.length_c   1.000
_cell.angle_alpha   90.00
_cell.angle_beta   90.00
_cell.angle_gamma   90.00
#
_symmetry.space_group_name_H-M   'P 1'
#
loop_
_entity.id
_entity.type
_entity.pdbx_description
1 polymer ?
#
loop_
_entity_poly.entity_id
_entity_poly.type
_entity_poly.pdbx_seq_one_letter_code
_entity_poly.pdbx_strand_id
1 'polypeptide(L)'
;IDQVPIAGEMILPALLNDARQAGFILPQAPYSWLFAMHEKKLQRLAMVELDCHSPAMYSWEALALQPSANDLDASGGIAHSPAATAAWLSRGRGRPELQQAVESAERYLARSANATQIGIPGVVPTVWPVTGFELGYGLYTMALLGLCQEEQLASAVRERSRELEIIYRTGKGVSAGEYFTVEVDSTAVSAFVLDKLGLPYEPDYFMRFHNGEHFTTFDHELNPSTLSNIHGLAALAAGKMASPEIEAFVLQHQAADGLWVVDKWHASRLYVTMEAVVSLSLHGRTDHLAAVERGLLATQSSAGGWGTNGADTVLETAFAYITLTIIHQTTGVSASGRRAMANAGRFLDLHADATSSPERFWLSKELYSPVRVDALYIVAARFLHMSEQRMVTYEQLPTVN
;
A
#
# COMPACT_ATOMS: atom_id res chain seq x y z
N ILE A 1 -5.94 -18.00 0.30
CA ILE A 1 -5.43 -17.26 1.49
C ILE A 1 -5.43 -15.77 1.20
N ASP A 2 -5.26 -15.37 -0.05
CA ASP A 2 -5.09 -13.98 -0.51
C ASP A 2 -6.35 -13.10 -0.42
N GLN A 3 -7.41 -13.58 0.24
CA GLN A 3 -8.61 -12.83 0.57
C GLN A 3 -8.84 -12.71 2.09
N VAL A 4 -7.93 -13.25 2.89
CA VAL A 4 -7.97 -13.10 4.35
C VAL A 4 -7.14 -11.85 4.69
N PRO A 5 -7.67 -10.93 5.53
CA PRO A 5 -6.89 -9.81 6.05
C PRO A 5 -5.58 -10.28 6.69
N ILE A 6 -4.62 -9.37 6.83
CA ILE A 6 -3.32 -9.68 7.42
C ILE A 6 -3.50 -10.33 8.79
N ALA A 7 -2.86 -11.49 8.95
CA ALA A 7 -2.94 -12.31 10.15
C ALA A 7 -4.36 -12.76 10.51
N GLY A 8 -5.33 -12.75 9.60
CA GLY A 8 -6.70 -13.18 9.89
C GLY A 8 -6.79 -14.64 10.30
N GLU A 9 -5.90 -15.50 9.81
CA GLU A 9 -5.73 -16.88 10.30
C GLU A 9 -5.16 -16.98 11.71
N MET A 10 -4.58 -15.90 12.25
CA MET A 10 -4.17 -15.82 13.65
C MET A 10 -5.26 -15.17 14.51
N ILE A 11 -5.79 -14.05 14.05
CA ILE A 11 -6.68 -13.17 14.81
C ILE A 11 -8.09 -13.74 14.91
N LEU A 12 -8.68 -14.24 13.81
CA LEU A 12 -10.07 -14.69 13.84
C LEU A 12 -10.28 -15.90 14.77
N PRO A 13 -9.42 -16.95 14.75
CA PRO A 13 -9.49 -18.03 15.73
C PRO A 13 -9.34 -17.57 17.18
N ALA A 14 -8.44 -16.62 17.45
CA ALA A 14 -8.27 -16.04 18.78
C ALA A 14 -9.53 -15.30 19.25
N LEU A 15 -10.10 -14.43 18.41
CA LEU A 15 -11.34 -13.70 18.73
C LEU A 15 -12.54 -14.62 18.93
N LEU A 16 -12.68 -15.68 18.13
CA LEU A 16 -13.74 -16.68 18.29
C LEU A 16 -13.61 -17.45 19.62
N ASN A 17 -12.38 -17.69 20.07
CA ASN A 17 -12.12 -18.28 21.37
C ASN A 17 -12.45 -17.32 22.51
N ASP A 18 -12.04 -16.05 22.41
CA ASP A 18 -12.36 -15.01 23.40
C ASP A 18 -13.87 -14.80 23.51
N ALA A 19 -14.58 -14.72 22.39
CA ALA A 19 -16.03 -14.60 22.36
C ALA A 19 -16.72 -15.78 23.06
N ARG A 20 -16.26 -17.01 22.81
CA ARG A 20 -16.77 -18.20 23.50
C ARG A 20 -16.52 -18.15 25.00
N GLN A 21 -15.35 -17.71 25.43
CA GLN A 21 -15.02 -17.54 26.85
C GLN A 21 -15.89 -16.46 27.52
N ALA A 22 -16.25 -15.41 26.76
CA ALA A 22 -17.20 -14.38 27.18
C ALA A 22 -18.67 -14.82 27.13
N GLY A 23 -18.96 -16.07 26.74
CA GLY A 23 -20.31 -16.63 26.72
C GLY A 23 -21.10 -16.41 25.43
N PHE A 24 -20.47 -15.89 24.37
CA PHE A 24 -21.11 -15.78 23.05
C PHE A 24 -21.17 -17.13 22.34
N ILE A 25 -22.32 -17.46 21.75
CA ILE A 25 -22.53 -18.67 20.96
C ILE A 25 -22.32 -18.34 19.48
N LEU A 26 -21.08 -18.52 19.00
CA LEU A 26 -20.72 -18.31 17.60
C LEU A 26 -20.35 -19.64 16.93
N PRO A 27 -20.81 -19.89 15.69
CA PRO A 27 -20.47 -21.12 14.98
C PRO A 27 -18.98 -21.11 14.59
N GLN A 28 -18.21 -22.06 15.11
CA GLN A 28 -16.79 -22.23 14.76
C GLN A 28 -16.58 -23.16 13.56
N ALA A 29 -17.54 -24.05 13.28
CA ALA A 29 -17.42 -25.05 12.23
C ALA A 29 -17.10 -24.48 10.83
N PRO A 30 -17.67 -23.34 10.39
CA PRO A 30 -17.30 -22.72 9.11
C PRO A 30 -15.84 -22.26 9.02
N TYR A 31 -15.18 -22.06 10.16
CA TYR A 31 -13.83 -21.52 10.28
C TYR A 31 -12.79 -22.57 10.69
N SER A 32 -13.15 -23.87 10.71
CA SER A 32 -12.28 -24.95 11.19
C SER A 32 -10.90 -24.98 10.51
N TRP A 33 -10.85 -24.65 9.23
CA TRP A 33 -9.61 -24.54 8.46
C TRP A 33 -8.70 -23.41 8.96
N LEU A 34 -9.26 -22.28 9.43
CA LEU A 34 -8.49 -21.19 10.04
C LEU A 34 -7.91 -21.61 11.40
N PHE A 35 -8.66 -22.36 12.21
CA PHE A 35 -8.14 -22.93 13.45
C PHE A 35 -6.95 -23.86 13.18
N ALA A 36 -7.04 -24.72 12.17
CA ALA A 36 -5.92 -25.59 11.77
C ALA A 36 -4.69 -24.78 11.31
N MET A 37 -4.91 -23.68 10.57
CA MET A 37 -3.84 -22.77 10.17
C MET A 37 -3.20 -22.04 11.37
N HIS A 38 -4.03 -21.58 12.31
CA HIS A 38 -3.59 -20.93 13.55
C HIS A 38 -2.66 -21.83 14.36
N GLU A 39 -3.06 -23.07 14.63
CA GLU A 39 -2.25 -24.04 15.37
C GLU A 39 -0.92 -24.31 14.67
N LYS A 40 -0.95 -24.53 13.35
CA LYS A 40 0.26 -24.76 12.56
C LYS A 40 1.21 -23.56 12.59
N LYS A 41 0.69 -22.33 12.57
CA LYS A 41 1.50 -21.11 12.67
C LYS A 41 2.08 -20.93 14.07
N LEU A 42 1.30 -21.14 15.14
CA LEU A 42 1.79 -21.11 16.51
C LEU A 42 2.92 -22.14 16.73
N GLN A 43 2.77 -23.36 16.22
CA GLN A 43 3.83 -24.38 16.29
C GLN A 43 5.13 -23.94 15.59
N ARG A 44 5.02 -23.24 14.47
CA ARG A 44 6.19 -22.68 13.77
C ARG A 44 6.82 -21.53 14.54
N LEU A 45 6.01 -20.60 15.04
CA LEU A 45 6.49 -19.46 15.81
C LEU A 45 7.13 -19.89 17.14
N ALA A 46 6.69 -20.99 17.75
CA ALA A 46 7.32 -21.56 18.93
C ALA A 46 8.75 -22.08 18.69
N MET A 47 9.17 -22.26 17.43
CA MET A 47 10.53 -22.67 17.06
C MET A 47 11.46 -21.49 16.74
N VAL A 48 10.96 -20.26 16.78
CA VAL A 48 11.70 -19.05 16.43
C VAL A 48 11.69 -18.10 17.61
N GLU A 49 12.83 -17.46 17.89
CA GLU A 49 12.87 -16.39 18.88
C GLU A 49 12.24 -15.13 18.28
N LEU A 50 11.17 -14.63 18.91
CA LEU A 50 10.49 -13.41 18.50
C LEU A 50 11.06 -12.23 19.30
N ASP A 51 11.59 -11.24 18.61
CA ASP A 51 11.94 -9.94 19.16
C ASP A 51 10.85 -8.90 18.85
N CYS A 52 10.97 -7.69 19.40
CA CYS A 52 10.03 -6.60 19.16
C CYS A 52 9.97 -6.10 17.71
N HIS A 53 10.94 -6.47 16.87
CA HIS A 53 11.01 -6.11 15.45
C HIS A 53 10.50 -7.23 14.54
N SER A 54 10.06 -8.35 15.09
CA SER A 54 9.58 -9.50 14.32
C SER A 54 8.20 -9.20 13.72
N PRO A 55 7.95 -9.42 12.41
CA PRO A 55 6.64 -9.14 11.79
C PRO A 55 5.46 -9.83 12.48
N ALA A 56 5.68 -11.00 13.09
CA ALA A 56 4.65 -11.72 13.84
C ALA A 56 4.08 -10.93 15.03
N MET A 57 4.88 -10.04 15.63
CA MET A 57 4.47 -9.17 16.73
C MET A 57 3.37 -8.19 16.31
N TYR A 58 3.19 -7.94 15.00
CA TYR A 58 2.06 -7.16 14.50
C TYR A 58 0.71 -7.73 14.97
N SER A 59 0.63 -9.05 15.15
CA SER A 59 -0.56 -9.78 15.64
C SER A 59 -0.38 -10.34 17.07
N TRP A 60 0.38 -9.64 17.93
CA TRP A 60 0.70 -10.08 19.31
C TRP A 60 -0.52 -10.54 20.12
N GLU A 61 -1.68 -9.90 19.94
CA GLU A 61 -2.92 -10.24 20.61
C GLU A 61 -3.33 -11.72 20.42
N ALA A 62 -2.93 -12.31 19.29
CA ALA A 62 -3.22 -13.68 18.88
C ALA A 62 -2.07 -14.67 19.11
N LEU A 63 -0.92 -14.25 19.67
CA LEU A 63 0.24 -15.12 19.90
C LEU A 63 0.21 -15.88 21.24
N ALA A 64 -0.83 -15.69 22.07
CA ALA A 64 -0.95 -16.27 23.41
C ALA A 64 0.26 -16.03 24.34
N LEU A 65 1.01 -14.94 24.11
CA LEU A 65 2.18 -14.55 24.89
C LEU A 65 1.79 -13.86 26.21
N GLN A 66 2.69 -13.96 27.19
CA GLN A 66 2.65 -13.13 28.39
C GLN A 66 3.35 -11.80 28.11
N PRO A 67 2.86 -10.67 28.67
CA PRO A 67 3.47 -9.38 28.42
C PRO A 67 4.88 -9.31 29.02
N SER A 68 5.83 -8.88 28.20
CA SER A 68 7.20 -8.57 28.56
C SER A 68 7.51 -7.11 28.22
N ALA A 69 8.35 -6.46 29.02
CA ALA A 69 8.83 -5.11 28.69
C ALA A 69 9.62 -5.07 27.36
N ASN A 70 10.22 -6.20 26.97
CA ASN A 70 10.97 -6.34 25.71
C ASN A 70 10.06 -6.49 24.48
N ASP A 71 8.74 -6.61 24.64
CA ASP A 71 7.81 -6.66 23.50
C ASP A 71 7.64 -5.28 22.84
N LEU A 72 7.88 -4.19 23.60
CA LEU A 72 7.73 -2.82 23.12
C LEU A 72 9.02 -2.38 22.41
N ASP A 73 8.84 -1.75 21.26
CA ASP A 73 9.93 -1.05 20.57
C ASP A 73 10.10 0.38 21.13
N ALA A 74 11.04 1.15 20.58
CA ALA A 74 11.35 2.50 21.05
C ALA A 74 10.21 3.52 20.81
N SER A 75 9.22 3.21 19.97
CA SER A 75 7.98 3.99 19.88
C SER A 75 7.11 3.86 21.13
N GLY A 76 7.34 2.82 21.95
CA GLY A 76 6.51 2.45 23.08
C GLY A 76 5.29 1.62 22.71
N GLY A 77 5.14 1.24 21.44
CA GLY A 77 4.13 0.30 20.97
C GLY A 77 4.73 -1.06 20.61
N ILE A 78 3.86 -1.97 20.17
CA ILE A 78 4.26 -3.28 19.65
C ILE A 78 4.06 -3.29 18.15
N ALA A 79 5.16 -3.39 17.40
CA ALA A 79 5.19 -3.61 15.96
C ALA A 79 4.23 -2.67 15.21
N HIS A 80 4.14 -1.41 15.65
CA HIS A 80 3.26 -0.40 15.05
C HIS A 80 1.76 -0.76 15.03
N SER A 81 1.31 -1.72 15.84
CA SER A 81 -0.10 -2.08 15.95
C SER A 81 -0.71 -1.55 17.25
N PRO A 82 -1.66 -0.59 17.16
CA PRO A 82 -2.45 -0.17 18.31
C PRO A 82 -3.26 -1.30 18.93
N ALA A 83 -3.78 -2.24 18.14
CA ALA A 83 -4.49 -3.41 18.65
C ALA A 83 -3.58 -4.34 19.47
N ALA A 84 -2.37 -4.64 18.97
CA ALA A 84 -1.39 -5.44 19.70
C ALA A 84 -0.99 -4.76 21.02
N THR A 85 -0.72 -3.44 20.94
CA THR A 85 -0.33 -2.63 22.10
C THR A 85 -1.43 -2.56 23.15
N ALA A 86 -2.70 -2.43 22.74
CA ALA A 86 -3.85 -2.44 23.64
C ALA A 86 -4.04 -3.81 24.33
N ALA A 87 -3.87 -4.91 23.60
CA ALA A 87 -3.93 -6.25 24.16
C ALA A 87 -2.80 -6.50 25.18
N TRP A 88 -1.58 -6.07 24.86
CA TRP A 88 -0.44 -6.14 25.77
C TRP A 88 -0.68 -5.31 27.03
N LEU A 89 -1.14 -4.06 26.87
CA LEU A 89 -1.47 -3.16 27.98
C LEU A 89 -2.51 -3.79 28.91
N SER A 90 -3.56 -4.39 28.34
CA SER A 90 -4.60 -5.05 29.14
C SER A 90 -4.07 -6.21 29.98
N ARG A 91 -3.06 -6.95 29.49
CA ARG A 91 -2.46 -8.09 30.21
C ARG A 91 -1.34 -7.66 31.17
N GLY A 92 -0.70 -6.51 30.90
CA GLY A 92 0.42 -5.96 31.68
C GLY A 92 -0.01 -5.08 32.86
N ARG A 93 -1.23 -4.52 32.84
CA ARG A 93 -1.75 -3.69 33.95
C ARG A 93 -1.77 -4.44 35.29
N GLY A 94 -1.38 -3.74 36.35
CA GLY A 94 -1.32 -4.28 37.71
C GLY A 94 -0.05 -5.07 38.03
N ARG A 95 0.90 -5.16 37.09
CA ARG A 95 2.21 -5.79 37.28
C ARG A 95 3.29 -4.73 37.57
N PRO A 96 3.81 -4.63 38.82
CA PRO A 96 4.76 -3.57 39.20
C PRO A 96 6.03 -3.55 38.34
N GLU A 97 6.50 -4.70 37.88
CA GLU A 97 7.67 -4.86 37.03
C GLU A 97 7.49 -4.28 35.62
N LEU A 98 6.24 -4.08 35.17
CA LEU A 98 5.91 -3.53 33.86
C LEU A 98 5.47 -2.06 33.89
N GLN A 99 5.49 -1.40 35.06
CA GLN A 99 4.91 -0.07 35.24
C GLN A 99 5.39 0.96 34.20
N GLN A 100 6.70 1.02 33.93
CA GLN A 100 7.26 1.96 32.95
C GLN A 100 6.84 1.63 31.51
N ALA A 101 6.76 0.35 31.17
CA ALA A 101 6.34 -0.12 29.86
C ALA A 101 4.84 0.12 29.63
N VAL A 102 4.01 -0.07 30.67
CA VAL A 102 2.58 0.30 30.70
C VAL A 102 2.39 1.78 30.37
N GLU A 103 3.12 2.67 31.05
CA GLU A 103 3.06 4.11 30.76
C GLU A 103 3.51 4.46 29.34
N SER A 104 4.47 3.71 28.80
CA SER A 104 4.94 3.87 27.41
C SER A 104 3.87 3.48 26.40
N ALA A 105 3.23 2.32 26.59
CA ALA A 105 2.12 1.84 25.78
C ALA A 105 0.92 2.80 25.79
N GLU A 106 0.59 3.36 26.96
CA GLU A 106 -0.48 4.36 27.07
C GLU A 106 -0.17 5.64 26.29
N ARG A 107 1.08 6.13 26.37
CA ARG A 107 1.52 7.27 25.55
C ARG A 107 1.49 6.96 24.06
N TYR A 108 1.90 5.75 23.65
CA TYR A 108 1.83 5.32 22.25
C TYR A 108 0.38 5.33 21.74
N LEU A 109 -0.55 4.70 22.48
CA LEU A 109 -1.97 4.66 22.09
C LEU A 109 -2.60 6.05 22.03
N ALA A 110 -2.26 6.94 22.96
CA ALA A 110 -2.73 8.33 22.94
C ALA A 110 -2.23 9.09 21.70
N ARG A 111 -0.94 8.94 21.32
CA ARG A 111 -0.40 9.55 20.10
C ARG A 111 -1.01 8.95 18.83
N SER A 112 -1.20 7.64 18.80
CA SER A 112 -1.85 6.94 17.70
C SER A 112 -3.30 7.40 17.50
N ALA A 113 -4.06 7.58 18.58
CA ALA A 113 -5.41 8.13 18.51
C ALA A 113 -5.41 9.58 17.97
N ASN A 114 -4.48 10.43 18.44
CA ASN A 114 -4.35 11.81 17.95
C ASN A 114 -3.99 11.86 16.46
N ALA A 115 -3.23 10.90 15.95
CA ALA A 115 -2.85 10.84 14.54
C ALA A 115 -4.02 10.62 13.58
N THR A 116 -5.16 10.11 14.06
CA THR A 116 -6.39 10.00 13.25
C THR A 116 -6.99 11.37 12.91
N GLN A 117 -6.68 12.42 13.69
CA GLN A 117 -7.22 13.77 13.57
C GLN A 117 -8.76 13.89 13.67
N ILE A 118 -9.48 12.82 14.03
CA ILE A 118 -10.95 12.85 14.19
C ILE A 118 -11.38 13.33 15.58
N GLY A 119 -10.45 13.42 16.53
CA GLY A 119 -10.70 13.93 17.89
C GLY A 119 -11.54 13.02 18.78
N ILE A 120 -11.68 11.74 18.44
CA ILE A 120 -12.44 10.76 19.25
C ILE A 120 -11.46 9.91 20.06
N PRO A 121 -11.44 10.03 21.41
CA PRO A 121 -10.58 9.21 22.26
C PRO A 121 -10.80 7.72 22.06
N GLY A 122 -9.71 6.95 21.97
CA GLY A 122 -9.76 5.50 21.81
C GLY A 122 -10.02 5.01 20.38
N VAL A 123 -10.33 5.91 19.43
CA VAL A 123 -10.28 5.56 18.01
C VAL A 123 -8.85 5.70 17.53
N VAL A 124 -8.30 4.60 17.02
CA VAL A 124 -6.91 4.47 16.57
C VAL A 124 -6.88 3.92 15.14
N PRO A 125 -5.84 4.20 14.35
CA PRO A 125 -5.61 3.50 13.09
C PRO A 125 -5.23 2.03 13.32
N THR A 126 -5.31 1.23 12.26
CA THR A 126 -4.90 -0.18 12.29
C THR A 126 -3.36 -0.35 12.40
N VAL A 127 -2.61 0.61 11.88
CA VAL A 127 -1.14 0.67 11.90
C VAL A 127 -0.67 2.10 12.11
N TRP A 128 0.32 2.30 12.99
CA TRP A 128 0.94 3.61 13.26
C TRP A 128 2.27 3.46 14.03
N PRO A 129 3.30 4.29 13.76
CA PRO A 129 3.39 5.27 12.68
C PRO A 129 3.59 4.62 11.31
N VAL A 130 3.34 5.35 10.23
CA VAL A 130 3.54 4.88 8.84
C VAL A 130 4.39 5.85 8.02
N THR A 131 5.34 6.53 8.68
CA THR A 131 6.13 7.62 8.08
C THR A 131 6.95 7.18 6.87
N GLY A 132 7.62 6.02 6.93
CA GLY A 132 8.44 5.51 5.84
C GLY A 132 7.58 5.15 4.62
N PHE A 133 6.45 4.48 4.88
CA PHE A 133 5.44 4.17 3.87
C PHE A 133 4.86 5.43 3.24
N GLU A 134 4.33 6.39 4.02
CA GLU A 134 3.71 7.61 3.50
C GLU A 134 4.69 8.46 2.68
N LEU A 135 5.95 8.59 3.12
CA LEU A 135 6.97 9.35 2.39
C LEU A 135 7.36 8.65 1.08
N GLY A 136 7.61 7.33 1.14
CA GLY A 136 7.98 6.53 -0.03
C GLY A 136 6.87 6.56 -1.09
N TYR A 137 5.66 6.14 -0.72
CA TYR A 137 4.52 6.07 -1.63
C TYR A 137 4.03 7.43 -2.12
N GLY A 138 4.05 8.45 -1.25
CA GLY A 138 3.65 9.79 -1.63
C GLY A 138 4.56 10.38 -2.71
N LEU A 139 5.87 10.29 -2.52
CA LEU A 139 6.84 10.74 -3.53
C LEU A 139 6.87 9.83 -4.75
N TYR A 140 6.64 8.52 -4.59
CA TYR A 140 6.56 7.56 -5.68
C TYR A 140 5.45 7.92 -6.65
N THR A 141 4.24 8.16 -6.15
CA THR A 141 3.09 8.61 -6.96
C THR A 141 3.44 9.84 -7.79
N MET A 142 4.09 10.84 -7.17
CA MET A 142 4.49 12.05 -7.88
C MET A 142 5.61 11.80 -8.90
N ALA A 143 6.61 10.98 -8.56
CA ALA A 143 7.74 10.67 -9.43
C ALA A 143 7.31 9.85 -10.65
N LEU A 144 6.42 8.88 -10.46
CA LEU A 144 5.83 8.08 -11.54
C LEU A 144 5.17 8.94 -12.62
N LEU A 145 4.47 9.99 -12.18
CA LEU A 145 3.66 10.85 -13.05
C LEU A 145 4.41 12.13 -13.48
N GLY A 146 5.71 12.22 -13.21
CA GLY A 146 6.55 13.37 -13.60
C GLY A 146 6.27 14.66 -12.81
N LEU A 147 5.45 14.61 -11.76
CA LEU A 147 5.00 15.78 -11.00
C LEU A 147 6.05 16.34 -10.04
N CYS A 148 7.11 15.57 -9.76
CA CYS A 148 8.21 16.04 -8.92
C CYS A 148 8.96 17.25 -9.51
N GLN A 149 8.85 17.51 -10.82
CA GLN A 149 9.52 18.61 -11.50
C GLN A 149 8.68 19.91 -11.52
N GLU A 150 7.44 19.87 -11.02
CA GLU A 150 6.58 21.05 -10.96
C GLU A 150 7.15 22.09 -9.99
N GLU A 151 7.33 23.31 -10.48
CA GLU A 151 7.99 24.39 -9.73
C GLU A 151 7.26 24.69 -8.41
N GLN A 152 5.92 24.62 -8.41
CA GLN A 152 5.12 24.89 -7.22
C GLN A 152 5.31 23.81 -6.13
N LEU A 153 5.78 22.61 -6.49
CA LEU A 153 6.01 21.49 -5.57
C LEU A 153 7.49 21.34 -5.18
N ALA A 154 8.40 22.03 -5.87
CA ALA A 154 9.84 21.83 -5.74
C ALA A 154 10.37 21.96 -4.29
N SER A 155 9.80 22.85 -3.47
CA SER A 155 10.20 22.99 -2.06
C SER A 155 9.80 21.76 -1.24
N ALA A 156 8.53 21.34 -1.37
CA ALA A 156 7.99 20.20 -0.62
C ALA A 156 8.68 18.90 -1.05
N VAL A 157 8.86 18.68 -2.36
CA VAL A 157 9.56 17.51 -2.91
C VAL A 157 10.99 17.46 -2.36
N ARG A 158 11.73 18.56 -2.39
CA ARG A 158 13.14 18.60 -1.91
C ARG A 158 13.25 18.30 -0.41
N GLU A 159 12.34 18.82 0.39
CA GLU A 159 12.34 18.56 1.84
C GLU A 159 12.05 17.10 2.13
N ARG A 160 10.98 16.56 1.54
CA ARG A 160 10.53 15.18 1.77
C ARG A 160 11.47 14.14 1.17
N SER A 161 12.08 14.42 0.03
CA SER A 161 13.04 13.50 -0.60
C SER A 161 14.33 13.37 0.22
N ARG A 162 14.78 14.45 0.89
CA ARG A 162 15.92 14.40 1.81
C ARG A 162 15.60 13.58 3.06
N GLU A 163 14.38 13.74 3.59
CA GLU A 163 13.90 12.90 4.70
C GLU A 163 13.89 11.41 4.29
N LEU A 164 13.37 11.10 3.10
CA LEU A 164 13.36 9.75 2.56
C LEU A 164 14.78 9.18 2.35
N GLU A 165 15.71 9.98 1.81
CA GLU A 165 17.12 9.59 1.64
C GLU A 165 17.76 9.20 2.98
N ILE A 166 17.52 9.99 4.04
CA ILE A 166 18.04 9.72 5.38
C ILE A 166 17.48 8.41 5.92
N ILE A 167 16.17 8.19 5.79
CA ILE A 167 15.50 6.94 6.22
C ILE A 167 16.09 5.75 5.46
N TYR A 168 16.11 5.82 4.12
CA TYR A 168 16.60 4.76 3.24
C TYR A 168 18.03 4.35 3.58
N ARG A 169 18.93 5.32 3.76
CA ARG A 169 20.33 5.05 4.08
C ARG A 169 20.52 4.48 5.48
N THR A 170 19.84 5.05 6.47
CA THR A 170 20.01 4.69 7.88
C THR A 170 19.41 3.30 8.17
N GLY A 171 18.23 3.01 7.61
CA GLY A 171 17.56 1.73 7.74
C GLY A 171 18.14 0.62 6.86
N LYS A 172 19.04 0.95 5.93
CA LYS A 172 19.45 0.06 4.84
C LYS A 172 18.23 -0.50 4.10
N GLY A 173 17.39 0.43 3.67
CA GLY A 173 16.05 0.25 3.13
C GLY A 173 15.00 1.00 3.94
N VAL A 174 13.72 0.78 3.63
CA VAL A 174 12.59 1.49 4.22
C VAL A 174 11.55 0.49 4.73
N SER A 175 11.02 0.76 5.91
CA SER A 175 9.89 0.05 6.53
C SER A 175 8.66 0.95 6.56
N ALA A 176 7.52 0.42 7.03
CA ALA A 176 6.31 1.24 7.24
C ALA A 176 6.61 2.50 8.08
N GLY A 177 7.41 2.38 9.13
CA GLY A 177 7.96 3.49 9.88
C GLY A 177 9.15 3.08 10.75
N GLU A 178 9.76 4.05 11.43
CA GLU A 178 10.89 3.81 12.33
C GLU A 178 10.60 2.68 13.34
N TYR A 179 11.57 1.80 13.60
CA TYR A 179 11.47 0.63 14.49
C TYR A 179 10.65 -0.56 13.95
N PHE A 180 10.11 -0.49 12.74
CA PHE A 180 9.49 -1.64 12.08
C PHE A 180 10.45 -2.38 11.14
N THR A 181 10.14 -3.64 10.82
CA THR A 181 10.93 -4.45 9.88
C THR A 181 11.01 -3.78 8.51
N VAL A 182 12.21 -3.67 7.97
CA VAL A 182 12.42 -3.21 6.58
C VAL A 182 11.91 -4.28 5.62
N GLU A 183 11.27 -3.83 4.55
CA GLU A 183 10.60 -4.71 3.59
C GLU A 183 10.76 -4.16 2.16
N VAL A 184 10.62 -5.03 1.16
CA VAL A 184 11.02 -4.68 -0.22
C VAL A 184 10.11 -3.64 -0.86
N ASP A 185 8.83 -3.58 -0.48
CA ASP A 185 7.81 -2.77 -1.13
C ASP A 185 8.12 -1.28 -0.96
N SER A 186 8.21 -0.81 0.29
CA SER A 186 8.62 0.55 0.63
C SER A 186 10.06 0.84 0.21
N THR A 187 10.96 -0.16 0.30
CA THR A 187 12.35 0.02 -0.12
C THR A 187 12.46 0.26 -1.63
N ALA A 188 11.73 -0.52 -2.44
CA ALA A 188 11.79 -0.45 -3.89
C ALA A 188 11.17 0.85 -4.43
N VAL A 189 9.98 1.25 -3.93
CA VAL A 189 9.40 2.55 -4.32
C VAL A 189 10.31 3.72 -3.92
N SER A 190 10.99 3.62 -2.77
CA SER A 190 11.93 4.63 -2.32
C SER A 190 13.19 4.69 -3.18
N ALA A 191 13.76 3.55 -3.56
CA ALA A 191 14.89 3.48 -4.48
C ALA A 191 14.54 4.12 -5.83
N PHE A 192 13.35 3.82 -6.37
CA PHE A 192 12.85 4.44 -7.59
C PHE A 192 12.75 5.97 -7.46
N VAL A 193 12.15 6.47 -6.37
CA VAL A 193 12.02 7.91 -6.12
C VAL A 193 13.39 8.59 -6.07
N LEU A 194 14.34 8.04 -5.30
CA LEU A 194 15.66 8.62 -5.14
C LEU A 194 16.39 8.69 -6.48
N ASP A 195 16.32 7.63 -7.30
CA ASP A 195 16.87 7.62 -8.66
C ASP A 195 16.24 8.72 -9.55
N LYS A 196 14.91 8.81 -9.59
CA LYS A 196 14.19 9.80 -10.40
C LYS A 196 14.49 11.24 -10.00
N LEU A 197 14.86 11.47 -8.75
CA LEU A 197 15.25 12.78 -8.23
C LEU A 197 16.76 13.04 -8.34
N GLY A 198 17.54 12.09 -8.86
CA GLY A 198 19.00 12.19 -8.95
C GLY A 198 19.69 12.18 -7.58
N LEU A 199 19.05 11.58 -6.58
CA LEU A 199 19.58 11.43 -5.22
C LEU A 199 20.32 10.09 -5.06
N PRO A 200 21.32 10.02 -4.18
CA PRO A 200 22.04 8.77 -3.92
C PRO A 200 21.11 7.69 -3.34
N TYR A 201 21.22 6.47 -3.85
CA TYR A 201 20.63 5.27 -3.27
C TYR A 201 21.54 4.06 -3.50
N GLU A 202 21.34 3.02 -2.70
CA GLU A 202 22.08 1.75 -2.76
C GLU A 202 21.13 0.65 -3.24
N PRO A 203 21.29 0.13 -4.47
CA PRO A 203 20.44 -0.94 -5.01
C PRO A 203 20.44 -2.22 -4.17
N ASP A 204 21.55 -2.53 -3.49
CA ASP A 204 21.67 -3.75 -2.68
C ASP A 204 20.61 -3.83 -1.55
N TYR A 205 20.05 -2.70 -1.13
CA TYR A 205 19.04 -2.67 -0.06
C TYR A 205 17.69 -3.29 -0.48
N PHE A 206 17.27 -3.15 -1.74
CA PHE A 206 16.10 -3.88 -2.23
C PHE A 206 16.48 -5.22 -2.87
N MET A 207 17.66 -5.33 -3.49
CA MET A 207 18.09 -6.56 -4.17
C MET A 207 18.25 -7.75 -3.21
N ARG A 208 18.51 -7.52 -1.92
CA ARG A 208 18.58 -8.60 -0.92
C ARG A 208 17.29 -9.42 -0.78
N PHE A 209 16.15 -8.87 -1.19
CA PHE A 209 14.85 -9.54 -1.14
C PHE A 209 14.55 -10.36 -2.40
N HIS A 210 15.43 -10.33 -3.40
CA HIS A 210 15.29 -11.13 -4.62
C HIS A 210 15.78 -12.57 -4.38
N ASN A 211 14.90 -13.55 -4.54
CA ASN A 211 15.23 -14.97 -4.29
C ASN A 211 15.66 -15.76 -5.54
N GLY A 212 15.75 -15.09 -6.70
CA GLY A 212 16.06 -15.69 -8.00
C GLY A 212 14.85 -15.86 -8.91
N GLU A 213 13.63 -15.87 -8.36
CA GLU A 213 12.38 -15.96 -9.13
C GLU A 213 11.47 -14.74 -8.95
N HIS A 214 11.42 -14.21 -7.72
CA HIS A 214 10.61 -13.06 -7.34
C HIS A 214 11.24 -12.32 -6.14
N PHE A 215 10.76 -11.11 -5.88
CA PHE A 215 10.98 -10.41 -4.63
C PHE A 215 10.03 -10.92 -3.55
N THR A 216 10.58 -11.23 -2.38
CA THR A 216 9.80 -11.53 -1.17
C THR A 216 9.57 -10.25 -0.37
N THR A 217 8.33 -9.90 -0.01
CA THR A 217 8.03 -8.68 0.78
C THR A 217 8.81 -8.68 2.09
N PHE A 218 8.69 -9.76 2.85
CA PHE A 218 9.50 -10.03 4.05
C PHE A 218 10.30 -11.32 3.88
N ASP A 219 11.44 -11.40 4.55
CA ASP A 219 12.21 -12.63 4.62
C ASP A 219 11.33 -13.78 5.13
N HIS A 220 11.43 -14.93 4.47
CA HIS A 220 10.67 -16.16 4.80
C HIS A 220 9.14 -16.02 4.69
N GLU A 221 8.62 -15.06 3.91
CA GLU A 221 7.20 -15.02 3.62
C GLU A 221 6.73 -16.26 2.84
N LEU A 222 5.46 -16.64 3.03
CA LEU A 222 4.89 -17.83 2.39
C LEU A 222 4.24 -17.54 1.03
N ASN A 223 3.61 -16.38 0.91
CA ASN A 223 2.86 -15.99 -0.29
C ASN A 223 3.50 -14.73 -0.87
N PRO A 224 3.99 -14.76 -2.11
CA PRO A 224 4.58 -13.59 -2.73
C PRO A 224 3.52 -12.50 -2.98
N SER A 225 3.92 -11.23 -2.87
CA SER A 225 3.08 -10.10 -3.30
C SER A 225 3.30 -9.80 -4.78
N THR A 226 2.21 -9.61 -5.52
CA THR A 226 2.26 -9.06 -6.86
C THR A 226 2.72 -7.59 -6.83
N LEU A 227 2.21 -6.79 -5.88
CA LEU A 227 2.60 -5.38 -5.74
C LEU A 227 4.08 -5.22 -5.39
N SER A 228 4.62 -6.00 -4.45
CA SER A 228 6.06 -5.92 -4.12
C SER A 228 6.96 -6.26 -5.31
N ASN A 229 6.52 -7.16 -6.19
CA ASN A 229 7.24 -7.47 -7.42
C ASN A 229 7.09 -6.39 -8.49
N ILE A 230 5.93 -5.75 -8.59
CA ILE A 230 5.72 -4.58 -9.44
C ILE A 230 6.63 -3.42 -9.00
N HIS A 231 6.68 -3.10 -7.71
CA HIS A 231 7.56 -2.05 -7.20
C HIS A 231 9.03 -2.43 -7.31
N GLY A 232 9.39 -3.69 -7.08
CA GLY A 232 10.72 -4.22 -7.37
C GLY A 232 11.12 -4.02 -8.83
N LEU A 233 10.19 -4.26 -9.77
CA LEU A 233 10.40 -4.01 -11.20
C LEU A 233 10.63 -2.52 -11.51
N ALA A 234 9.90 -1.61 -10.84
CA ALA A 234 10.15 -0.17 -10.95
C ALA A 234 11.55 0.20 -10.44
N ALA A 235 11.98 -0.34 -9.29
CA ALA A 235 13.33 -0.10 -8.76
C ALA A 235 14.44 -0.66 -9.66
N LEU A 236 14.21 -1.82 -10.29
CA LEU A 236 15.12 -2.38 -11.29
C LEU A 236 15.27 -1.45 -12.51
N ALA A 237 14.19 -0.83 -12.97
CA ALA A 237 14.25 0.16 -14.06
C ALA A 237 15.11 1.38 -13.68
N ALA A 238 14.99 1.87 -12.45
CA ALA A 238 15.86 2.92 -11.89
C ALA A 238 17.34 2.51 -11.90
N GLY A 239 17.64 1.28 -11.51
CA GLY A 239 18.99 0.71 -11.59
C GLY A 239 19.46 0.36 -13.01
N LYS A 240 18.62 0.55 -14.04
CA LYS A 240 18.84 0.09 -15.42
C LYS A 240 19.18 -1.41 -15.49
N MET A 241 18.57 -2.18 -14.60
CA MET A 241 18.71 -3.62 -14.50
C MET A 241 17.54 -4.30 -15.21
N ALA A 242 17.84 -5.18 -16.15
CA ALA A 242 16.83 -6.04 -16.76
C ALA A 242 16.56 -7.24 -15.85
N SER A 243 15.30 -7.64 -15.75
CA SER A 243 14.90 -8.85 -15.02
C SER A 243 13.70 -9.51 -15.70
N PRO A 244 13.95 -10.31 -16.76
CA PRO A 244 12.90 -11.03 -17.48
C PRO A 244 12.05 -11.92 -16.57
N GLU A 245 12.64 -12.45 -15.49
CA GLU A 245 11.96 -13.27 -14.48
C GLU A 245 10.92 -12.47 -13.70
N ILE A 246 11.23 -11.24 -13.25
CA ILE A 246 10.27 -10.37 -12.56
C ILE A 246 9.21 -9.86 -13.53
N GLU A 247 9.59 -9.50 -14.77
CA GLU A 247 8.61 -9.15 -15.80
C GLU A 247 7.62 -10.29 -16.05
N ALA A 248 8.11 -11.53 -16.19
CA ALA A 248 7.28 -12.70 -16.36
C ALA A 248 6.38 -12.94 -15.13
N PHE A 249 6.93 -12.76 -13.92
CA PHE A 249 6.18 -12.86 -12.67
C PHE A 249 5.04 -11.83 -12.60
N VAL A 250 5.26 -10.59 -13.03
CA VAL A 250 4.19 -9.58 -13.07
C VAL A 250 3.15 -9.93 -14.12
N LEU A 251 3.57 -10.33 -15.34
CA LEU A 251 2.67 -10.65 -16.44
C LEU A 251 1.78 -11.88 -16.19
N GLN A 252 2.28 -12.91 -15.49
CA GLN A 252 1.47 -14.10 -15.16
C GLN A 252 0.28 -13.80 -14.23
N HIS A 253 0.29 -12.66 -13.53
CA HIS A 253 -0.80 -12.21 -12.66
C HIS A 253 -1.83 -11.33 -13.38
N GLN A 254 -1.66 -11.06 -14.68
CA GLN A 254 -2.69 -10.47 -15.51
C GLN A 254 -3.83 -11.48 -15.74
N ALA A 255 -5.06 -11.10 -15.41
CA ALA A 255 -6.22 -11.96 -15.66
C ALA A 255 -6.66 -11.91 -17.13
N ALA A 256 -7.54 -12.84 -17.52
CA ALA A 256 -8.02 -12.97 -18.89
C ALA A 256 -8.80 -11.74 -19.41
N ASP A 257 -9.35 -10.93 -18.51
CA ASP A 257 -10.02 -9.65 -18.84
C ASP A 257 -9.03 -8.50 -19.10
N GLY A 258 -7.73 -8.76 -18.95
CA GLY A 258 -6.64 -7.80 -19.16
C GLY A 258 -6.26 -7.00 -17.93
N LEU A 259 -7.00 -7.11 -16.82
CA LEU A 259 -6.69 -6.41 -15.56
C LEU A 259 -5.95 -7.34 -14.60
N TRP A 260 -5.13 -6.78 -13.72
CA TRP A 260 -4.44 -7.57 -12.70
C TRP A 260 -5.41 -8.01 -11.60
N VAL A 261 -5.09 -9.15 -10.97
CA VAL A 261 -5.82 -9.62 -9.79
C VAL A 261 -5.49 -8.74 -8.57
N VAL A 262 -6.34 -8.79 -7.55
CA VAL A 262 -6.06 -8.10 -6.27
C VAL A 262 -4.80 -8.66 -5.63
N ASP A 263 -4.13 -7.82 -4.85
CA ASP A 263 -2.94 -8.19 -4.08
C ASP A 263 -3.30 -8.27 -2.58
N LYS A 264 -2.49 -8.99 -1.79
CA LYS A 264 -2.66 -9.12 -0.34
C LYS A 264 -2.59 -7.79 0.42
N TRP A 265 -2.05 -6.73 -0.19
CA TRP A 265 -1.94 -5.39 0.38
C TRP A 265 -3.04 -4.42 -0.09
N HIS A 266 -3.74 -4.69 -1.19
CA HIS A 266 -4.72 -3.76 -1.76
C HIS A 266 -5.90 -4.45 -2.46
N ALA A 267 -7.12 -4.06 -2.06
CA ALA A 267 -8.38 -4.68 -2.51
C ALA A 267 -8.89 -4.17 -3.87
N SER A 268 -8.33 -3.08 -4.42
CA SER A 268 -8.68 -2.62 -5.78
C SER A 268 -7.79 -3.29 -6.82
N ARG A 269 -8.42 -3.95 -7.82
CA ARG A 269 -7.73 -4.44 -9.02
C ARG A 269 -7.20 -3.31 -9.89
N LEU A 270 -7.84 -2.14 -9.84
CA LEU A 270 -7.45 -0.98 -10.63
C LEU A 270 -6.13 -0.38 -10.15
N TYR A 271 -5.89 -0.41 -8.84
CA TYR A 271 -4.60 -0.04 -8.27
C TYR A 271 -3.48 -0.95 -8.76
N VAL A 272 -3.63 -2.27 -8.60
CA VAL A 272 -2.61 -3.25 -9.03
C VAL A 272 -2.38 -3.17 -10.55
N THR A 273 -3.44 -2.96 -11.33
CA THR A 273 -3.34 -2.79 -12.79
C THR A 273 -2.56 -1.53 -13.15
N MET A 274 -2.84 -0.41 -12.51
CA MET A 274 -2.12 0.85 -12.74
C MET A 274 -0.64 0.67 -12.45
N GLU A 275 -0.28 0.15 -11.27
CA GLU A 275 1.12 -0.04 -10.88
C GLU A 275 1.85 -1.01 -11.83
N ALA A 276 1.18 -2.09 -12.26
CA ALA A 276 1.73 -3.04 -13.23
C ALA A 276 2.00 -2.39 -14.59
N VAL A 277 1.04 -1.62 -15.12
CA VAL A 277 1.17 -0.91 -16.40
C VAL A 277 2.31 0.09 -16.35
N VAL A 278 2.40 0.88 -15.28
CA VAL A 278 3.49 1.85 -15.08
C VAL A 278 4.83 1.12 -15.11
N SER A 279 4.98 0.10 -14.27
CA SER A 279 6.26 -0.58 -14.05
C SER A 279 6.72 -1.37 -15.28
N LEU A 280 5.80 -2.04 -15.99
CA LEU A 280 6.10 -2.72 -17.25
C LEU A 280 6.46 -1.71 -18.36
N SER A 281 5.81 -0.54 -18.39
CA SER A 281 6.11 0.51 -19.36
C SER A 281 7.51 1.12 -19.17
N LEU A 282 8.02 1.18 -17.92
CA LEU A 282 9.41 1.59 -17.64
C LEU A 282 10.44 0.67 -18.28
N HIS A 283 10.08 -0.60 -18.55
CA HIS A 283 10.89 -1.58 -19.29
C HIS A 283 10.52 -1.67 -20.77
N GLY A 284 9.69 -0.75 -21.28
CA GLY A 284 9.30 -0.69 -22.69
C GLY A 284 8.31 -1.78 -23.13
N ARG A 285 7.68 -2.49 -22.20
CA ARG A 285 6.67 -3.53 -22.51
C ARG A 285 5.33 -2.87 -22.80
N THR A 286 4.75 -3.19 -23.95
CA THR A 286 3.52 -2.53 -24.46
C THR A 286 2.43 -3.52 -24.89
N ASP A 287 2.80 -4.79 -25.02
CA ASP A 287 2.04 -5.91 -25.53
C ASP A 287 0.75 -6.19 -24.73
N HIS A 288 0.72 -5.80 -23.45
CA HIS A 288 -0.42 -5.97 -22.55
C HIS A 288 -1.43 -4.79 -22.59
N LEU A 289 -1.04 -3.62 -23.09
CA LEU A 289 -1.80 -2.37 -22.95
C LEU A 289 -3.16 -2.41 -23.65
N ALA A 290 -3.24 -3.06 -24.82
CA ALA A 290 -4.51 -3.21 -25.54
C ALA A 290 -5.52 -4.07 -24.76
N ALA A 291 -5.05 -5.06 -23.97
CA ALA A 291 -5.92 -5.85 -23.11
C ALA A 291 -6.40 -5.04 -21.91
N VAL A 292 -5.50 -4.26 -21.30
CA VAL A 292 -5.85 -3.34 -20.20
C VAL A 292 -6.90 -2.34 -20.63
N GLU A 293 -6.71 -1.67 -21.78
CA GLU A 293 -7.71 -0.72 -22.29
C GLU A 293 -9.08 -1.38 -22.44
N ARG A 294 -9.15 -2.58 -23.03
CA ARG A 294 -10.42 -3.31 -23.15
C ARG A 294 -11.05 -3.63 -21.80
N GLY A 295 -10.26 -4.08 -20.82
CA GLY A 295 -10.73 -4.38 -19.46
C GLY A 295 -11.31 -3.16 -18.75
N LEU A 296 -10.61 -2.02 -18.85
CA LEU A 296 -11.09 -0.75 -18.29
C LEU A 296 -12.38 -0.28 -18.98
N LEU A 297 -12.45 -0.35 -20.31
CA LEU A 297 -13.64 0.03 -21.07
C LEU A 297 -14.85 -0.85 -20.74
N ALA A 298 -14.63 -2.14 -20.49
CA ALA A 298 -15.70 -3.08 -20.14
C ALA A 298 -16.28 -2.85 -18.74
N THR A 299 -15.57 -2.12 -17.88
CA THR A 299 -15.91 -1.93 -16.46
C THR A 299 -16.23 -0.49 -16.09
N GLN A 300 -16.10 0.46 -17.02
CA GLN A 300 -16.51 1.84 -16.78
C GLN A 300 -18.03 1.92 -16.62
N SER A 301 -18.49 2.61 -15.59
CA SER A 301 -19.93 2.81 -15.37
C SER A 301 -20.50 3.85 -16.36
N SER A 302 -21.84 3.94 -16.41
CA SER A 302 -22.52 5.01 -17.15
C SER A 302 -22.26 6.41 -16.58
N ALA A 303 -21.85 6.52 -15.32
CA ALA A 303 -21.47 7.80 -14.70
C ALA A 303 -20.04 8.22 -15.09
N GLY A 304 -19.25 7.32 -15.70
CA GLY A 304 -17.88 7.58 -16.13
C GLY A 304 -16.81 7.21 -15.11
N GLY A 305 -17.21 6.75 -13.92
CA GLY A 305 -16.30 6.25 -12.89
C GLY A 305 -16.05 4.74 -13.01
N TRP A 306 -15.24 4.24 -12.06
CA TRP A 306 -15.04 2.83 -11.82
C TRP A 306 -15.16 2.51 -10.34
N GLY A 307 -15.55 1.27 -10.05
CA GLY A 307 -15.39 0.70 -8.72
C GLY A 307 -15.38 -0.83 -8.73
N THR A 308 -14.39 -1.45 -8.08
CA THR A 308 -14.24 -2.91 -8.06
C THR A 308 -15.42 -3.61 -7.39
N ASN A 309 -16.09 -2.94 -6.44
CA ASN A 309 -17.22 -3.47 -5.68
C ASN A 309 -18.60 -2.97 -6.18
N GLY A 310 -18.66 -2.47 -7.42
CA GLY A 310 -19.89 -2.11 -8.13
C GLY A 310 -20.33 -0.64 -7.98
N ALA A 311 -20.03 0.03 -6.87
CA ALA A 311 -20.22 1.47 -6.73
C ALA A 311 -18.94 2.21 -7.16
N ASP A 312 -19.08 3.24 -8.00
CA ASP A 312 -17.94 4.05 -8.42
C ASP A 312 -17.31 4.78 -7.24
N THR A 313 -15.98 4.84 -7.26
CA THR A 313 -15.17 5.50 -6.23
C THR A 313 -14.24 6.51 -6.89
N VAL A 314 -13.93 7.60 -6.18
CA VAL A 314 -13.04 8.65 -6.70
C VAL A 314 -11.63 8.12 -6.86
N LEU A 315 -11.16 7.32 -5.90
CA LEU A 315 -9.81 6.77 -5.91
C LEU A 315 -9.62 5.73 -7.01
N GLU A 316 -10.54 4.78 -7.19
CA GLU A 316 -10.40 3.80 -8.27
C GLU A 316 -10.58 4.43 -9.65
N THR A 317 -11.43 5.45 -9.77
CA THR A 317 -11.52 6.26 -10.99
C THR A 317 -10.21 6.99 -11.29
N ALA A 318 -9.51 7.49 -10.27
CA ALA A 318 -8.19 8.09 -10.44
C ALA A 318 -7.16 7.06 -10.95
N PHE A 319 -7.14 5.84 -10.40
CA PHE A 319 -6.25 4.77 -10.89
C PHE A 319 -6.53 4.41 -12.36
N ALA A 320 -7.81 4.25 -12.73
CA ALA A 320 -8.20 3.96 -14.10
C ALA A 320 -7.85 5.11 -15.06
N TYR A 321 -8.04 6.36 -14.64
CA TYR A 321 -7.66 7.55 -15.40
C TYR A 321 -6.16 7.58 -15.67
N ILE A 322 -5.34 7.46 -14.63
CA ILE A 322 -3.88 7.43 -14.73
C ILE A 322 -3.42 6.31 -15.68
N THR A 323 -4.00 5.12 -15.56
CA THR A 323 -3.69 3.99 -16.43
C THR A 323 -3.98 4.31 -17.90
N LEU A 324 -5.13 4.90 -18.21
CA LEU A 324 -5.48 5.29 -19.58
C LEU A 324 -4.59 6.41 -20.12
N THR A 325 -4.19 7.38 -19.28
CA THR A 325 -3.22 8.42 -19.65
C THR A 325 -1.87 7.80 -20.03
N ILE A 326 -1.38 6.82 -19.26
CA ILE A 326 -0.12 6.13 -19.58
C ILE A 326 -0.25 5.38 -20.91
N ILE A 327 -1.32 4.59 -21.10
CA ILE A 327 -1.58 3.90 -22.38
C ILE A 327 -1.61 4.92 -23.53
N HIS A 328 -2.26 6.08 -23.32
CA HIS A 328 -2.35 7.11 -24.33
C HIS A 328 -0.99 7.67 -24.72
N GLN A 329 -0.12 7.94 -23.74
CA GLN A 329 1.22 8.47 -23.95
C GLN A 329 2.17 7.42 -24.56
N THR A 330 2.00 6.14 -24.23
CA THR A 330 2.90 5.08 -24.68
C THR A 330 2.55 4.53 -26.07
N THR A 331 1.27 4.23 -26.33
CA THR A 331 0.83 3.60 -27.59
C THR A 331 -0.31 4.34 -28.29
N GLY A 332 -0.91 5.33 -27.63
CA GLY A 332 -2.20 5.88 -28.03
C GLY A 332 -3.35 4.99 -27.57
N VAL A 333 -4.43 5.61 -27.11
CA VAL A 333 -5.70 4.93 -26.80
C VAL A 333 -6.64 4.96 -28.01
N SER A 334 -7.58 4.01 -28.06
CA SER A 334 -8.65 3.99 -29.05
C SER A 334 -9.58 5.21 -28.92
N ALA A 335 -10.46 5.42 -29.91
CA ALA A 335 -11.50 6.45 -29.80
C ALA A 335 -12.45 6.21 -28.62
N SER A 336 -12.68 4.94 -28.24
CA SER A 336 -13.43 4.58 -27.04
C SER A 336 -12.65 4.92 -25.77
N GLY A 337 -11.33 4.64 -25.75
CA GLY A 337 -10.43 5.03 -24.66
C GLY A 337 -10.43 6.54 -24.41
N ARG A 338 -10.32 7.36 -25.46
CA ARG A 338 -10.43 8.82 -25.33
C ARG A 338 -11.77 9.29 -24.74
N ARG A 339 -12.88 8.67 -25.15
CA ARG A 339 -14.19 8.96 -24.56
C ARG A 339 -14.25 8.54 -23.09
N ALA A 340 -13.68 7.38 -22.75
CA ALA A 340 -13.63 6.91 -21.38
C ALA A 340 -12.82 7.86 -20.48
N MET A 341 -11.66 8.33 -20.94
CA MET A 341 -10.87 9.36 -20.25
C MET A 341 -11.68 10.65 -20.04
N ALA A 342 -12.36 11.14 -21.07
CA ALA A 342 -13.18 12.35 -20.95
C ALA A 342 -14.36 12.18 -19.97
N ASN A 343 -14.97 10.98 -19.91
CA ASN A 343 -16.01 10.67 -18.93
C ASN A 343 -15.46 10.63 -17.51
N ALA A 344 -14.30 10.00 -17.34
CA ALA A 344 -13.59 9.87 -16.08
C ALA A 344 -13.15 11.22 -15.52
N GLY A 345 -12.58 12.09 -16.36
CA GLY A 345 -12.21 13.45 -15.99
C GLY A 345 -13.41 14.26 -15.48
N ARG A 346 -14.57 14.17 -16.18
CA ARG A 346 -15.82 14.78 -15.70
C ARG A 346 -16.28 14.19 -14.37
N PHE A 347 -16.15 12.88 -14.17
CA PHE A 347 -16.47 12.25 -12.90
C PHE A 347 -15.58 12.81 -11.77
N LEU A 348 -14.26 12.91 -11.99
CA LEU A 348 -13.32 13.47 -11.02
C LEU A 348 -13.60 14.94 -10.70
N ASP A 349 -13.97 15.75 -11.69
CA ASP A 349 -14.36 17.16 -11.50
C ASP A 349 -15.64 17.29 -10.66
N LEU A 350 -16.65 16.46 -10.94
CA LEU A 350 -17.91 16.46 -10.20
C LEU A 350 -17.75 16.07 -8.73
N HIS A 351 -16.75 15.25 -8.41
CA HIS A 351 -16.47 14.78 -7.06
C HIS A 351 -15.27 15.49 -6.41
N ALA A 352 -14.81 16.60 -7.00
CA ALA A 352 -13.65 17.37 -6.54
C ALA A 352 -13.73 17.83 -5.07
N ASP A 353 -14.94 18.17 -4.63
CA ASP A 353 -15.23 18.71 -3.30
C ASP A 353 -15.93 17.69 -2.39
N ALA A 354 -16.06 16.43 -2.83
CA ALA A 354 -16.74 15.42 -2.05
C ALA A 354 -15.95 15.12 -0.76
N THR A 355 -16.42 15.65 0.37
CA THR A 355 -15.96 15.31 1.73
C THR A 355 -16.47 13.93 2.16
N SER A 356 -16.36 12.95 1.26
CA SER A 356 -16.77 11.59 1.52
C SER A 356 -15.86 10.93 2.56
N SER A 357 -16.39 9.93 3.25
CA SER A 357 -15.56 9.08 4.12
C SER A 357 -14.43 8.46 3.28
N PRO A 358 -13.20 8.39 3.80
CA PRO A 358 -12.08 7.87 3.03
C PRO A 358 -12.37 6.45 2.56
N GLU A 359 -12.16 6.22 1.26
CA GLU A 359 -12.36 4.94 0.60
C GLU A 359 -11.27 3.97 1.06
N ARG A 360 -11.66 2.78 1.52
CA ARG A 360 -10.73 1.86 2.22
C ARG A 360 -10.43 0.66 1.34
N PHE A 361 -9.27 0.68 0.70
CA PHE A 361 -8.80 -0.43 -0.14
C PHE A 361 -7.51 -1.06 0.35
N TRP A 362 -6.74 -0.38 1.20
CA TRP A 362 -5.52 -0.94 1.74
C TRP A 362 -5.84 -2.00 2.78
N LEU A 363 -5.16 -3.13 2.71
CA LEU A 363 -5.39 -4.28 3.58
C LEU A 363 -4.35 -4.29 4.70
N SER A 364 -4.85 -4.28 5.93
CA SER A 364 -4.11 -4.72 7.11
C SER A 364 -4.90 -5.81 7.85
N LYS A 365 -5.01 -5.75 9.19
CA LYS A 365 -5.97 -6.56 9.96
C LYS A 365 -7.41 -6.29 9.51
N GLU A 366 -7.65 -5.11 8.97
CA GLU A 366 -8.89 -4.62 8.39
C GLU A 366 -8.58 -3.72 7.18
N LEU A 367 -9.62 -3.33 6.44
CA LEU A 367 -9.48 -2.32 5.38
C LEU A 367 -9.23 -0.94 6.00
N TYR A 368 -8.22 -0.23 5.50
CA TYR A 368 -7.90 1.13 5.91
C TYR A 368 -7.61 2.04 4.70
N SER A 369 -7.39 3.32 4.98
CA SER A 369 -7.00 4.33 4.00
C SER A 369 -5.83 5.14 4.55
N PRO A 370 -4.65 5.11 3.91
CA PRO A 370 -3.60 6.08 4.10
C PRO A 370 -3.98 7.36 3.37
N VAL A 371 -4.84 8.17 4.01
CA VAL A 371 -5.55 9.29 3.39
C VAL A 371 -4.68 10.25 2.57
N ARG A 372 -3.41 10.45 2.96
CA ARG A 372 -2.48 11.33 2.22
C ARG A 372 -1.98 10.69 0.93
N VAL A 373 -1.70 9.39 0.95
CA VAL A 373 -1.26 8.63 -0.23
C VAL A 373 -2.42 8.56 -1.23
N ASP A 374 -3.61 8.17 -0.76
CA ASP A 374 -4.80 8.10 -1.61
C ASP A 374 -5.14 9.47 -2.23
N ALA A 375 -5.04 10.55 -1.45
CA ALA A 375 -5.26 11.90 -1.95
C ALA A 375 -4.26 12.30 -3.06
N LEU A 376 -3.02 11.83 -3.01
CA LEU A 376 -2.02 12.14 -4.04
C LEU A 376 -2.38 11.53 -5.39
N TYR A 377 -2.89 10.30 -5.43
CA TYR A 377 -3.37 9.71 -6.69
C TYR A 377 -4.55 10.48 -7.28
N ILE A 378 -5.51 10.89 -6.44
CA ILE A 378 -6.68 11.68 -6.86
C ILE A 378 -6.23 13.05 -7.41
N VAL A 379 -5.36 13.75 -6.68
CA VAL A 379 -4.83 15.06 -7.11
C VAL A 379 -4.04 14.91 -8.40
N ALA A 380 -3.21 13.88 -8.53
CA ALA A 380 -2.42 13.65 -9.73
C ALA A 380 -3.30 13.36 -10.96
N ALA A 381 -4.32 12.50 -10.83
CA ALA A 381 -5.27 12.23 -11.91
C ALA A 381 -5.98 13.51 -12.38
N ARG A 382 -6.42 14.35 -11.43
CA ARG A 382 -7.04 15.65 -11.74
C ARG A 382 -6.07 16.62 -12.41
N PHE A 383 -4.82 16.67 -11.95
CA PHE A 383 -3.79 17.49 -12.57
C PHE A 383 -3.54 17.09 -14.03
N LEU A 384 -3.43 15.79 -14.30
CA LEU A 384 -3.27 15.26 -15.66
C LEU A 384 -4.45 15.63 -16.55
N HIS A 385 -5.68 15.45 -16.07
CA HIS A 385 -6.91 15.85 -16.77
C HIS A 385 -6.95 17.34 -17.12
N MET A 386 -6.66 18.21 -16.15
CA MET A 386 -6.62 19.65 -16.39
C MET A 386 -5.53 20.06 -17.39
N SER A 387 -4.40 19.35 -17.39
CA SER A 387 -3.29 19.60 -18.30
C SER A 387 -3.62 19.20 -19.73
N GLU A 388 -4.27 18.05 -19.92
CA GLU A 388 -4.78 17.61 -21.23
C GLU A 388 -5.81 18.60 -21.79
N GLN A 389 -6.74 19.10 -20.97
CA GLN A 389 -7.69 20.12 -21.40
C GLN A 389 -7.02 21.41 -21.89
N ARG A 390 -5.97 21.86 -21.21
CA ARG A 390 -5.21 23.07 -21.61
C ARG A 390 -4.51 22.87 -22.95
N MET A 391 -3.90 21.70 -23.18
CA MET A 391 -3.25 21.37 -24.45
C MET A 391 -4.26 21.34 -25.61
N VAL A 392 -5.41 20.70 -25.43
CA VAL A 392 -6.49 20.67 -26.44
C VAL A 392 -7.03 22.08 -26.73
N THR A 393 -7.16 22.93 -25.71
CA THR A 393 -7.63 24.31 -25.90
C THR A 393 -6.64 25.15 -26.71
N TYR A 394 -5.34 24.92 -26.53
CA TYR A 394 -4.29 25.64 -27.27
C TYR A 394 -4.19 25.22 -28.74
N GLU A 395 -4.39 23.92 -29.04
CA GLU A 395 -4.46 23.40 -30.42
C GLU A 395 -5.72 23.87 -31.18
N GLN A 396 -6.76 24.28 -30.47
CA GLN A 396 -8.01 24.81 -31.04
C GLN A 396 -8.00 26.34 -31.24
N LEU A 397 -6.93 27.05 -30.86
CA LEU A 397 -6.79 28.46 -31.19
C LEU A 397 -6.48 28.59 -32.69
N PRO A 398 -7.24 29.42 -33.45
CA PRO A 398 -6.96 29.64 -34.86
C PRO A 398 -5.53 30.19 -35.00
N THR A 399 -4.73 29.56 -35.87
CA THR A 399 -3.46 30.11 -36.29
C THR A 399 -3.72 31.49 -36.90
N VAL A 400 -3.25 32.52 -36.21
CA VAL A 400 -3.24 33.89 -36.76
C VAL A 400 -2.19 33.88 -37.87
N ASN A 401 -2.64 33.69 -39.10
CA ASN A 401 -1.86 33.93 -40.31
C ASN A 401 -1.63 35.42 -40.54
#